data_AF-A0AAV4Y7Y2-F1
#
_entry.id   AF-A0AAV4Y7Y2-F1
#
_cell.length_a   1.000
_cell.length_b   1.000
_cell.length_c   1.000
_cell.angle_alpha   90.00
_cell.angle_beta   90.00
_cell.angle_gamma   90.00
#
_symmetry.space_group_name_H-M   'P 1'
#
loop_
_entity.id
_entity.type
_entity.pdbx_description
1 polymer ?
#
loop_
_entity_poly.entity_id
_entity_poly.type
_entity_poly.pdbx_seq_one_letter_code
_entity_poly.pdbx_strand_id
1 'polypeptide(L)'
;MNGNQIHFILSRDSATSPFLKVCNASDKIPFIKEKKYAFVVNSDESSEPGSHWLVFYCENGCIEFFDSFGNPPFMINDFMKSLYVTLLYAGI
;
A
#
# COMPACT_ATOMS: atom_id res chain seq x y z
N MET A 1 14.34 -2.91 -5.55
CA MET A 1 14.19 -1.44 -5.43
C MET A 1 14.00 -1.11 -3.96
N ASN A 2 14.65 -0.06 -3.43
CA ASN A 2 14.49 0.33 -2.02
C ASN A 2 13.29 1.29 -1.87
N GLY A 3 12.48 1.15 -0.81
CA GLY A 3 11.35 2.04 -0.54
C GLY A 3 11.70 3.53 -0.43
N ASN A 4 12.93 3.86 -0.03
CA ASN A 4 13.41 5.25 -0.05
C ASN A 4 13.47 5.84 -1.46
N GLN A 5 13.81 5.03 -2.48
CA GLN A 5 13.84 5.47 -3.87
C GLN A 5 12.41 5.69 -4.40
N ILE A 6 11.50 4.79 -4.07
CA ILE A 6 10.07 4.91 -4.39
C ILE A 6 9.51 6.20 -3.79
N HIS A 7 9.75 6.39 -2.49
CA HIS A 7 9.30 7.58 -1.79
C HIS A 7 9.88 8.86 -2.42
N PHE A 8 11.18 8.87 -2.73
CA PHE A 8 11.82 10.03 -3.35
C PHE A 8 11.22 10.39 -4.71
N ILE A 9 10.89 9.40 -5.55
CA ILE A 9 10.29 9.64 -6.87
C ILE A 9 8.85 10.12 -6.73
N LEU A 10 8.02 9.38 -6.00
CA LEU A 10 6.58 9.64 -5.93
C LEU A 10 6.21 10.85 -5.05
N SER A 11 7.06 11.23 -4.10
CA SER A 11 6.86 12.46 -3.31
C SER A 11 7.08 13.74 -4.12
N ARG A 12 7.70 13.64 -5.30
CA ARG A 12 7.97 14.78 -6.20
C ARG A 12 6.97 14.91 -7.34
N ASP A 13 6.12 13.90 -7.53
CA ASP A 13 5.04 13.94 -8.50
C ASP A 13 3.80 14.61 -7.89
N SER A 14 3.22 15.59 -8.60
CA SER A 14 2.08 16.36 -8.09
C SER A 14 0.80 15.54 -7.97
N ALA A 15 0.66 14.45 -8.74
CA ALA A 15 -0.50 13.60 -8.67
C ALA A 15 -0.43 12.68 -7.44
N THR A 16 0.75 12.16 -7.07
CA THR A 16 0.85 11.22 -5.94
C THR A 16 1.23 11.85 -4.61
N SER A 17 2.04 12.91 -4.61
CA SER A 17 2.59 13.51 -3.39
C SER A 17 1.59 13.88 -2.29
N PRO A 18 0.36 14.39 -2.57
CA PRO A 18 -0.53 14.83 -1.50
C PRO A 18 -1.06 13.70 -0.61
N PHE A 19 -0.98 12.45 -1.08
CA PHE A 19 -1.64 11.33 -0.44
C PHE A 19 -0.81 10.03 -0.48
N LEU A 20 0.47 10.14 -0.83
CA LEU A 20 1.41 9.02 -0.86
C LEU A 20 1.76 8.52 0.55
N LYS A 21 1.78 7.20 0.69
CA LYS A 21 2.27 6.46 1.83
C LYS A 21 3.13 5.30 1.29
N VAL A 22 4.30 5.06 1.88
CA VAL A 22 5.21 3.97 1.50
C VAL A 22 5.53 3.14 2.74
N CYS A 23 5.41 1.82 2.64
CA CYS A 23 5.78 0.89 3.71
C CYS A 23 6.71 -0.20 3.19
N ASN A 24 7.80 -0.44 3.91
CA ASN A 24 8.85 -1.37 3.47
C ASN A 24 8.51 -2.83 3.74
N ALA A 25 7.42 -3.13 4.44
CA ALA A 25 7.05 -4.49 4.80
C ALA A 25 5.54 -4.64 5.03
N SER A 26 4.99 -5.81 4.70
CA SER A 26 3.56 -6.10 4.80
C SER A 26 3.06 -6.28 6.25
N ASP A 27 3.94 -6.63 7.18
CA ASP A 27 3.61 -6.76 8.63
C ASP A 27 3.74 -5.43 9.40
N LYS A 28 4.14 -4.35 8.72
CA LYS A 28 4.36 -3.02 9.32
C LYS A 28 3.42 -1.95 8.78
N ILE A 29 2.29 -2.36 8.21
CA ILE A 29 1.28 -1.45 7.65
C ILE A 29 0.69 -0.59 8.80
N PRO A 30 0.79 0.75 8.72
CA PRO A 30 0.18 1.61 9.71
C PRO A 30 -1.34 1.66 9.52
N PHE A 31 -2.06 1.95 10.60
CA PHE A 31 -3.47 2.33 10.49
C PHE A 31 -3.59 3.68 9.75
N ILE A 32 -4.37 3.71 8.66
CA ILE A 32 -4.55 4.90 7.81
C ILE A 32 -5.96 5.46 8.06
N LYS A 33 -6.03 6.74 8.45
CA LYS A 33 -7.29 7.44 8.78
C LYS A 33 -7.85 8.22 7.60
N GLU A 34 -6.98 8.56 6.66
CA GLU A 34 -7.30 9.37 5.50
C GLU A 34 -8.27 8.61 4.58
N LYS A 35 -9.28 9.31 4.05
CA LYS A 35 -10.25 8.73 3.11
C LYS A 35 -9.71 8.55 1.70
N LYS A 36 -8.59 9.22 1.41
CA LYS A 36 -7.89 9.20 0.12
C LYS A 36 -6.39 9.00 0.36
N TYR A 37 -5.83 7.92 -0.18
CA TYR A 37 -4.41 7.62 -0.09
C TYR A 37 -3.93 6.67 -1.18
N ALA A 38 -2.67 6.81 -1.57
CA ALA A 38 -1.93 5.85 -2.38
C ALA A 38 -0.90 5.17 -1.49
N PHE A 39 -1.01 3.86 -1.33
CA PHE A 39 -0.15 3.06 -0.46
C PHE A 39 0.71 2.15 -1.31
N VAL A 40 2.03 2.35 -1.24
CA VAL A 40 3.01 1.46 -1.85
C VAL A 40 3.62 0.60 -0.76
N VAL A 41 3.57 -0.72 -0.91
CA VAL A 41 3.97 -1.66 0.14
C VAL A 41 4.80 -2.78 -0.43
N ASN A 42 5.79 -3.25 0.32
CA ASN A 42 6.46 -4.49 -0.02
C ASN A 42 5.56 -5.70 0.34
N SER A 43 5.50 -6.71 -0.53
CA SER A 43 4.75 -7.94 -0.23
C SER A 43 5.33 -8.69 0.96
N ASP A 44 6.64 -8.59 1.16
CA ASP A 44 7.37 -9.39 2.12
C ASP A 44 7.29 -8.79 3.52
N GLU A 45 7.41 -9.62 4.55
CA GLU A 45 7.48 -9.19 5.93
C GLU A 45 8.82 -8.52 6.26
N SER A 46 8.90 -7.84 7.39
CA SER A 46 10.08 -7.08 7.81
C SER A 46 11.31 -7.96 8.09
N SER A 47 11.13 -9.28 8.25
CA SER A 47 12.21 -10.27 8.36
C SER A 47 12.76 -10.74 7.01
N GLU A 48 12.10 -10.38 5.92
CA GLU A 48 12.38 -10.90 4.58
C GLU A 48 13.08 -9.84 3.69
N PRO A 49 13.65 -10.23 2.54
CA PRO A 49 14.52 -9.35 1.74
C PRO A 49 13.83 -8.17 1.05
N GLY A 50 12.50 -8.18 0.90
CA GLY A 50 11.75 -7.11 0.26
C GLY A 50 11.70 -7.23 -1.28
N SER A 51 11.16 -8.34 -1.77
CA SER A 51 11.26 -8.80 -3.16
C SER A 51 10.30 -8.11 -4.15
N HIS A 52 9.11 -7.73 -3.71
CA HIS A 52 8.05 -7.25 -4.62
C HIS A 52 7.25 -6.08 -4.04
N TRP A 53 6.81 -5.17 -4.90
CA TRP A 53 6.12 -3.94 -4.51
C TRP A 53 4.72 -3.90 -5.09
N LEU A 54 3.76 -3.61 -4.23
CA LEU A 54 2.33 -3.57 -4.51
C LEU A 54 1.81 -2.16 -4.29
N VAL A 55 0.79 -1.77 -5.05
CA VAL A 55 0.19 -0.45 -4.93
C VAL A 55 -1.30 -0.57 -4.69
N PHE A 56 -1.80 0.21 -3.74
CA PHE A 56 -3.21 0.37 -3.45
C PHE A 56 -3.56 1.85 -3.55
N TYR A 57 -4.61 2.18 -4.28
CA TYR A 57 -5.20 3.51 -4.26
C TYR A 57 -6.58 3.41 -3.63
N CYS A 58 -6.77 4.11 -2.51
CA CYS A 58 -8.03 4.15 -1.79
C CYS A 58 -8.64 5.54 -1.95
N GLU A 59 -9.92 5.60 -2.32
CA GLU A 59 -10.71 6.83 -2.35
C GLU A 59 -12.19 6.51 -2.08
N ASN A 60 -12.77 7.14 -1.06
CA ASN A 60 -14.20 7.02 -0.72
C ASN A 60 -14.69 5.57 -0.56
N GLY A 61 -13.87 4.70 0.03
CA GLY A 61 -14.20 3.28 0.24
C GLY A 61 -13.98 2.38 -0.99
N CYS A 62 -13.63 2.94 -2.14
CA CYS A 62 -13.14 2.18 -3.29
C CYS A 62 -11.64 1.93 -3.16
N ILE A 63 -11.21 0.71 -3.48
CA ILE A 63 -9.79 0.32 -3.49
C ILE A 63 -9.45 -0.17 -4.89
N GLU A 64 -8.50 0.49 -5.52
CA GLU A 64 -7.81 0.00 -6.70
C GLU A 64 -6.52 -0.69 -6.29
N PHE A 65 -6.23 -1.82 -6.92
CA PHE A 65 -5.02 -2.60 -6.69
C PHE A 65 -4.21 -2.68 -7.97
N PHE A 66 -2.90 -2.50 -7.84
CA PHE A 66 -1.96 -2.64 -8.92
C PHE A 66 -0.78 -3.52 -8.51
N ASP A 67 -0.56 -4.55 -9.32
CA ASP A 67 0.65 -5.38 -9.34
C ASP A 67 1.17 -5.37 -10.78
N SER A 68 2.43 -4.97 -10.97
CA SER A 68 3.07 -4.91 -12.28
C SER A 68 3.25 -6.28 -12.94
N PHE A 69 3.19 -7.37 -12.17
CA PHE A 69 3.24 -8.75 -12.67
C PHE A 69 1.83 -9.30 -13.00
N GLY A 70 0.78 -8.51 -12.76
CA GLY A 70 -0.60 -8.90 -13.06
C GLY A 70 -1.14 -10.00 -12.13
N ASN A 71 -0.50 -10.22 -10.98
CA ASN A 71 -1.03 -11.16 -10.00
C ASN A 71 -2.34 -10.64 -9.41
N PRO A 72 -3.30 -11.52 -9.13
CA PRO A 72 -4.54 -11.11 -8.50
C PRO A 72 -4.37 -10.87 -6.99
N PRO A 73 -5.17 -9.97 -6.39
CA PRO A 73 -5.00 -9.54 -5.00
C PRO A 73 -5.21 -10.64 -3.95
N PHE A 74 -5.92 -11.73 -4.27
CA PHE A 74 -6.12 -12.86 -3.35
C PHE A 74 -4.83 -13.62 -3.02
N MET A 75 -3.76 -13.44 -3.81
CA MET A 75 -2.45 -14.00 -3.48
C MET A 75 -1.79 -13.28 -2.29
N ILE A 76 -2.32 -12.14 -1.85
CA ILE A 76 -1.80 -11.32 -0.75
C ILE A 76 -2.84 -11.24 0.37
N ASN A 77 -3.38 -12.41 0.74
CA ASN A 77 -4.55 -12.53 1.61
C ASN A 77 -4.42 -11.81 2.95
N ASP A 78 -3.25 -11.85 3.59
CA ASP A 78 -3.09 -11.27 4.93
C ASP A 78 -2.96 -9.74 4.90
N PHE A 79 -2.42 -9.20 3.80
CA PHE A 79 -2.48 -7.77 3.50
C PHE A 79 -3.93 -7.32 3.29
N MET A 80 -4.67 -8.00 2.41
CA MET A 80 -6.04 -7.63 2.06
C MET A 80 -6.94 -7.69 3.30
N LYS A 81 -6.76 -8.67 4.18
CA LYS A 81 -7.44 -8.73 5.48
C LYS A 81 -7.11 -7.54 6.36
N SER A 82 -5.83 -7.18 6.48
CA SER A 82 -5.38 -6.05 7.32
C SER A 82 -5.91 -4.70 6.81
N LEU A 83 -5.94 -4.51 5.49
CA LEU A 83 -6.54 -3.34 4.86
C LEU A 83 -8.06 -3.31 5.06
N TYR A 84 -8.74 -4.45 4.86
CA TYR A 84 -10.19 -4.56 5.04
C TYR A 84 -10.61 -4.29 6.49
N VAL A 85 -9.86 -4.82 7.47
CA VAL A 85 -10.04 -4.54 8.90
C VAL A 85 -9.86 -3.04 9.17
N THR A 86 -8.79 -2.43 8.65
CA THR A 86 -8.54 -0.99 8.80
C THR A 86 -9.72 -0.15 8.27
N LEU A 87 -10.29 -0.53 7.13
CA LEU A 87 -11.43 0.16 6.51
C LEU A 87 -12.73 -0.02 7.30
N LEU A 88 -13.03 -1.24 7.76
CA LEU A 88 -14.22 -1.53 8.58
C LEU A 88 -14.23 -0.75 9.90
N TYR A 89 -13.07 -0.61 10.55
CA TYR A 89 -12.96 0.13 11.82
C TYR A 89 -12.79 1.65 11.63
N ALA A 90 -12.53 2.12 10.40
CA ALA A 90 -12.48 3.55 10.08
C ALA A 90 -13.87 4.19 9.93
N GLY A 91 -14.96 3.41 10.03
CA GLY A 91 -16.34 3.92 9.97
C GLY A 91 -16.76 4.39 8.57
N ILE A 92 -16.25 3.72 7.53
CA ILE A 92 -16.69 3.86 6.13
C ILE A 92 -17.71 2.77 5.82
#